data_AF-A0AA91PHT4-F1
#
_entry.id   AF-A0AA91PHT4-F1
#
_cell.length_a   1.000
_cell.length_b   1.000
_cell.length_c   1.000
_cell.angle_alpha   90.00
_cell.angle_beta   90.00
_cell.angle_gamma   90.00
#
_symmetry.space_group_name_H-M   'P 1'
#
loop_
_entity.id
_entity.type
_entity.pdbx_description
1 polymer ?
#
loop_
_entity_poly.entity_id
_entity_poly.type
_entity_poly.pdbx_seq_one_letter_code
_entity_poly.pdbx_strand_id
1 'polypeptide(L)'
;MNAARPAIPRAIDRAVRVEAGHRCAIPTCRATSGLQIHHIEDWAKIREHSFENLILVCAICHSRITGGEIDRQSVLAYKANLSILASRYGDLERRVIDRFVNHPDQTEVVLDTSQALLLDYLISDGMLAYLGPAKNAIYVGPGEPPSPEAITPESHYGPARWGLTDDGRQFVDRVRKARRLN
;
A
#
# COMPACT_ATOMS: atom_id res chain seq x y z
N MET A 1 1.48 37.04 18.27
CA MET A 1 2.06 37.01 16.91
C MET A 1 2.06 35.55 16.46
N ASN A 2 1.19 35.17 15.52
CA ASN A 2 1.19 33.80 14.98
C ASN A 2 2.46 33.65 14.13
N ALA A 3 3.41 32.84 14.58
CA ALA A 3 4.55 32.46 13.77
C ALA A 3 4.04 31.93 12.42
N ALA A 4 4.51 32.52 11.32
CA ALA A 4 4.11 32.09 9.99
C ALA A 4 4.42 30.60 9.83
N ARG A 5 3.43 29.80 9.41
CA ARG A 5 3.62 28.38 9.14
C ARG A 5 4.73 28.25 8.09
N PRO A 6 5.83 27.53 8.36
CA PRO A 6 6.88 27.31 7.37
C PRO A 6 6.32 26.54 6.17
N ALA A 7 7.00 26.64 5.03
CA ALA A 7 6.63 25.85 3.86
C ALA A 7 6.88 24.35 4.14
N ILE A 8 6.04 23.49 3.55
CA ILE A 8 6.27 22.03 3.56
C ILE A 8 7.59 21.75 2.83
N PRO A 9 8.53 21.00 3.44
CA PRO A 9 9.78 20.63 2.78
C PRO A 9 9.54 19.95 1.43
N ARG A 10 10.33 20.30 0.41
CA ARG A 10 10.14 19.79 -0.97
C ARG A 10 10.14 18.25 -1.07
N ALA A 11 10.93 17.58 -0.24
CA ALA A 11 10.97 16.12 -0.20
C ALA A 11 9.62 15.52 0.25
N ILE A 12 8.99 16.15 1.25
CA ILE A 12 7.70 15.71 1.80
C ILE A 12 6.56 16.05 0.84
N ASP A 13 6.55 17.26 0.24
CA ASP A 13 5.57 17.61 -0.80
C ASP A 13 5.62 16.61 -1.97
N ARG A 14 6.83 16.28 -2.46
CA ARG A 14 7.01 15.27 -3.51
C ARG A 14 6.46 13.92 -3.07
N ALA A 15 6.80 13.46 -1.87
CA ALA A 15 6.34 12.17 -1.35
C ALA A 15 4.81 12.10 -1.30
N VAL A 16 4.15 13.13 -0.77
CA VAL A 16 2.67 13.20 -0.69
C VAL A 16 2.03 13.20 -2.08
N ARG A 17 2.64 13.91 -3.04
CA ARG A 17 2.13 13.94 -4.43
C ARG A 17 2.30 12.62 -5.16
N VAL A 18 3.43 11.94 -4.97
CA VAL A 18 3.70 10.61 -5.53
C VAL A 18 2.78 9.58 -4.90
N GLU A 19 2.58 9.61 -3.59
CA GLU A 19 1.63 8.74 -2.88
C GLU A 19 0.21 8.92 -3.43
N ALA A 20 -0.22 10.14 -3.73
CA ALA A 20 -1.54 10.34 -4.31
C ALA A 20 -1.60 10.05 -5.82
N GLY A 21 -0.49 9.72 -6.48
CA GLY A 21 -0.42 9.57 -7.93
C GLY A 21 -0.76 10.86 -8.69
N HIS A 22 -0.41 12.02 -8.11
CA HIS A 22 -0.75 13.35 -8.64
C HIS A 22 -2.25 13.55 -8.94
N ARG A 23 -3.13 12.96 -8.12
CA ARG A 23 -4.59 13.16 -8.16
C ARG A 23 -5.16 13.36 -6.75
N CYS A 24 -6.40 13.81 -6.68
CA CYS A 24 -7.13 13.92 -5.42
C CYS A 24 -7.24 12.55 -4.73
N ALA A 25 -6.88 12.50 -3.45
CA ALA A 25 -6.91 11.31 -2.61
C ALA A 25 -8.33 10.79 -2.30
N ILE A 26 -9.37 11.62 -2.44
CA ILE A 26 -10.74 11.18 -2.20
C ILE A 26 -11.11 10.12 -3.26
N PRO A 27 -11.46 8.89 -2.86
CA PRO A 27 -11.50 7.73 -3.76
C PRO A 27 -12.35 7.89 -5.03
N THR A 28 -13.47 8.61 -4.91
CA THR A 28 -14.42 8.85 -5.99
C THR A 28 -14.13 10.12 -6.79
N CYS A 29 -13.29 11.03 -6.30
CA CYS A 29 -13.03 12.32 -6.96
C CYS A 29 -11.99 12.19 -8.07
N ARG A 30 -10.78 11.72 -7.75
CA ARG A 30 -9.66 11.51 -8.69
C ARG A 30 -9.28 12.70 -9.58
N ALA A 31 -9.71 13.92 -9.26
CA ALA A 31 -9.34 15.13 -9.99
C ALA A 31 -7.81 15.27 -10.09
N THR A 32 -7.29 15.70 -11.23
CA THR A 32 -5.85 15.86 -11.49
C THR A 32 -5.39 17.33 -11.47
N SER A 33 -6.31 18.26 -11.27
CA SER A 33 -6.06 19.70 -11.25
C SER A 33 -6.53 20.34 -9.94
N GLY A 34 -6.00 21.52 -9.63
CA GLY A 34 -6.34 22.27 -8.42
C GLY A 34 -5.95 21.53 -7.13
N LEU A 35 -4.84 20.79 -7.14
CA LEU A 35 -4.40 19.95 -6.02
C LEU A 35 -3.70 20.78 -4.94
N GLN A 36 -4.05 20.49 -3.69
CA GLN A 36 -3.58 21.14 -2.47
C GLN A 36 -3.26 20.08 -1.43
N ILE A 37 -2.21 20.30 -0.64
CA ILE A 37 -1.88 19.42 0.50
C ILE A 37 -2.66 19.89 1.72
N HIS A 38 -3.39 18.98 2.33
CA HIS A 38 -4.16 19.18 3.55
C HIS A 38 -3.46 18.54 4.76
N HIS A 39 -3.45 19.24 5.90
CA HIS A 39 -3.01 18.71 7.19
C HIS A 39 -4.19 18.03 7.88
N ILE A 40 -4.10 16.71 8.13
CA ILE A 40 -5.21 15.93 8.70
C ILE A 40 -5.47 16.30 10.17
N GLU A 41 -4.41 16.45 10.96
CA GLU A 41 -4.40 17.20 12.22
C GLU A 41 -3.94 18.62 11.97
N ASP A 42 -4.63 19.57 12.59
CA ASP A 42 -4.30 20.98 12.48
C ASP A 42 -2.85 21.25 12.90
N TRP A 43 -2.11 21.96 12.04
CA TRP A 43 -0.79 22.51 12.36
C TRP A 43 -0.76 23.26 13.70
N ALA A 44 -1.85 23.93 14.06
CA ALA A 44 -1.94 24.66 15.32
C ALA A 44 -1.70 23.76 16.54
N LYS A 45 -2.05 22.48 16.44
CA LYS A 45 -1.87 21.46 17.49
C LYS A 45 -0.52 20.78 17.41
N ILE A 46 -0.13 20.29 16.24
CA ILE A 46 1.06 19.42 16.10
C ILE A 46 2.34 20.17 15.71
N ARG A 47 2.22 21.32 15.04
CA ARG A 47 3.33 22.15 14.51
C ARG A 47 4.41 21.35 13.75
N GLU A 48 3.99 20.30 13.07
CA GLU A 48 4.86 19.39 12.32
C GLU A 48 4.32 19.11 10.92
N HIS A 49 5.23 18.92 9.96
CA HIS A 49 4.94 18.45 8.60
C HIS A 49 5.36 16.98 8.47
N SER A 50 4.68 16.08 9.16
CA SER A 50 4.92 14.65 9.01
C SER A 50 4.17 14.12 7.78
N PHE A 51 4.82 13.23 7.00
CA PHE A 51 4.21 12.62 5.82
C PHE A 51 2.86 11.98 6.14
N GLU A 52 2.73 11.35 7.31
CA GLU A 52 1.50 10.68 7.75
C GLU A 52 0.35 11.64 8.07
N ASN A 53 0.65 12.90 8.37
CA ASN A 53 -0.36 13.91 8.64
C ASN A 53 -0.73 14.74 7.39
N LEU A 54 -0.23 14.38 6.21
CA LEU A 54 -0.45 15.12 4.97
C LEU A 54 -1.17 14.26 3.94
N ILE A 55 -2.18 14.83 3.29
CA ILE A 55 -2.94 14.18 2.21
C ILE A 55 -3.14 15.16 1.04
N LEU A 56 -3.02 14.68 -0.20
CA LEU A 56 -3.25 15.50 -1.39
C LEU A 56 -4.71 15.46 -1.82
N VAL A 57 -5.38 16.61 -1.88
CA VAL A 57 -6.79 16.72 -2.28
C VAL A 57 -6.97 17.84 -3.31
N CYS A 58 -8.04 17.82 -4.11
CA CYS A 58 -8.37 18.98 -4.94
C CYS A 58 -9.03 20.08 -4.10
N ALA A 59 -9.02 21.32 -4.59
CA ALA A 59 -9.60 22.47 -3.89
C ALA A 59 -11.05 22.25 -3.45
N ILE A 60 -11.86 21.52 -4.24
CA ILE A 60 -13.25 21.20 -3.90
C ILE A 60 -13.29 20.28 -2.67
N CYS A 61 -12.54 19.17 -2.70
CA CYS A 61 -12.51 18.23 -1.58
C CYS A 61 -11.85 18.86 -0.34
N HIS A 62 -10.85 19.74 -0.52
CA HIS A 62 -10.28 20.52 0.56
C HIS A 62 -11.35 21.34 1.27
N SER A 63 -12.19 22.07 0.53
CA SER A 63 -13.31 22.83 1.10
C SER A 63 -14.32 21.96 1.85
N ARG A 64 -14.65 20.76 1.32
CA ARG A 64 -15.54 19.79 1.97
C ARG A 64 -14.98 19.28 3.30
N ILE A 65 -13.66 19.05 3.36
CA ILE A 65 -12.97 18.67 4.61
C ILE A 65 -12.99 19.82 5.61
N THR A 66 -12.59 21.03 5.20
CA THR A 66 -12.58 22.19 6.10
C THR A 66 -13.98 22.59 6.57
N GLY A 67 -14.99 22.33 5.75
CA GLY A 67 -16.40 22.54 6.07
C GLY A 67 -17.02 21.44 6.94
N GLY A 68 -16.28 20.36 7.23
CA GLY A 68 -16.73 19.24 8.06
C GLY A 68 -17.66 18.23 7.37
N GLU A 69 -17.90 18.36 6.05
CA GLU A 69 -18.69 17.38 5.28
C GLU A 69 -17.92 16.06 5.13
N ILE A 70 -16.61 16.14 4.94
CA ILE A 70 -15.71 14.99 5.05
C ILE A 70 -15.00 15.13 6.38
N ASP A 71 -15.40 14.31 7.35
CA ASP A 71 -14.86 14.35 8.69
C ASP A 71 -13.41 13.84 8.73
N ARG A 72 -12.73 14.16 9.83
CA ARG A 72 -11.31 13.82 10.01
C ARG A 72 -11.02 12.32 9.99
N GLN A 73 -11.91 11.49 10.54
CA GLN A 73 -11.72 10.03 10.52
C GLN A 73 -11.80 9.50 9.10
N SER A 74 -12.74 10.00 8.30
CA SER A 74 -12.80 9.71 6.87
C SER A 74 -11.48 10.08 6.15
N VAL A 75 -10.89 11.24 6.45
CA VAL A 75 -9.61 11.66 5.85
C VAL A 75 -8.46 10.74 6.27
N LEU A 76 -8.39 10.34 7.55
CA LEU A 76 -7.42 9.35 8.03
C LEU A 76 -7.57 8.01 7.29
N ALA A 77 -8.80 7.54 7.11
CA ALA A 77 -9.08 6.33 6.34
C ALA A 77 -8.63 6.45 4.88
N TYR A 78 -8.83 7.61 4.23
CA TYR A 78 -8.35 7.84 2.87
C TYR A 78 -6.83 7.87 2.78
N LYS A 79 -6.14 8.52 3.73
CA LYS A 79 -4.67 8.51 3.81
C LYS A 79 -4.12 7.09 3.97
N ALA A 80 -4.69 6.31 4.88
CA ALA A 80 -4.32 4.91 5.04
C ALA A 80 -4.57 4.12 3.75
N ASN A 81 -5.70 4.32 3.09
CA ASN A 81 -5.98 3.67 1.82
C ASN A 81 -5.00 4.08 0.71
N LEU A 82 -4.52 5.33 0.66
CA LEU A 82 -3.51 5.74 -0.31
C LEU A 82 -2.18 5.00 -0.12
N SER A 83 -1.75 4.84 1.13
CA SER A 83 -0.56 4.06 1.46
C SER A 83 -0.66 2.60 0.98
N ILE A 84 -1.89 2.13 0.70
CA ILE A 84 -2.21 0.77 0.25
C ILE A 84 -2.54 0.67 -1.24
N LEU A 85 -3.15 1.71 -1.83
CA LEU A 85 -3.97 1.59 -3.04
C LEU A 85 -3.66 2.65 -4.10
N ALA A 86 -2.56 3.39 -3.99
CA ALA A 86 -2.20 4.39 -4.97
C ALA A 86 -1.74 3.82 -6.32
N SER A 87 -2.58 3.03 -7.00
CA SER A 87 -2.39 2.46 -8.33
C SER A 87 -1.09 1.67 -8.55
N ARG A 88 -0.22 1.55 -7.55
CA ARG A 88 1.03 0.80 -7.57
C ARG A 88 0.73 -0.69 -7.67
N TYR A 89 -0.08 -1.20 -6.75
CA TYR A 89 -0.50 -2.60 -6.76
C TYR A 89 -1.70 -2.81 -7.68
N GLY A 90 -1.63 -3.84 -8.52
CA GLY A 90 -2.71 -4.33 -9.37
C GLY A 90 -3.85 -4.97 -8.57
N ASP A 91 -4.89 -5.44 -9.26
CA ASP A 91 -6.08 -6.01 -8.61
C ASP A 91 -5.74 -7.27 -7.79
N LEU A 92 -4.93 -8.19 -8.34
CA LEU A 92 -4.54 -9.41 -7.63
C LEU A 92 -3.74 -9.09 -6.35
N GLU A 93 -2.75 -8.22 -6.45
CA GLU A 93 -1.90 -7.82 -5.32
C GLU A 93 -2.71 -7.19 -4.19
N ARG A 94 -3.70 -6.34 -4.53
CA ARG A 94 -4.63 -5.78 -3.54
C ARG A 94 -5.43 -6.87 -2.85
N ARG A 95 -5.94 -7.85 -3.60
CA ARG A 95 -6.67 -8.99 -3.01
C ARG A 95 -5.77 -9.85 -2.11
N VAL A 96 -4.48 -9.98 -2.45
CA VAL A 96 -3.48 -10.65 -1.61
C VAL A 96 -3.25 -9.88 -0.31
N ILE A 97 -3.04 -8.56 -0.38
CA ILE A 97 -2.95 -7.70 0.81
C ILE A 97 -4.22 -7.83 1.66
N ASP A 98 -5.39 -7.70 1.05
CA ASP A 98 -6.68 -7.79 1.77
C ASP A 98 -6.86 -9.13 2.47
N ARG A 99 -6.41 -10.23 1.85
CA ARG A 99 -6.42 -11.55 2.47
C ARG A 99 -5.60 -11.56 3.76
N PHE A 100 -4.37 -11.05 3.75
CA PHE A 100 -3.56 -10.97 4.97
C PHE A 100 -4.11 -10.00 6.03
N VAL A 101 -4.72 -8.89 5.59
CA VAL A 101 -5.36 -7.94 6.50
C VAL A 101 -6.52 -8.60 7.24
N ASN A 102 -7.36 -9.34 6.51
CA ASN A 102 -8.58 -9.96 7.03
C ASN A 102 -8.35 -11.31 7.73
N HIS A 103 -7.19 -11.95 7.51
CA HIS A 103 -6.81 -13.22 8.14
C HIS A 103 -5.46 -13.09 8.86
N PRO A 104 -5.43 -12.60 10.12
CA PRO A 104 -4.19 -12.29 10.83
C PRO A 104 -3.23 -13.46 11.03
N ASP A 105 -3.76 -14.69 11.12
CA ASP A 105 -2.97 -15.91 11.30
C ASP A 105 -2.37 -16.41 9.99
N GLN A 106 -2.78 -15.85 8.84
CA GLN A 106 -2.28 -16.24 7.53
C GLN A 106 -0.99 -15.48 7.22
N THR A 107 0.11 -16.21 7.01
CA THR A 107 1.43 -15.63 6.69
C THR A 107 1.88 -15.87 5.25
N GLU A 108 1.17 -16.73 4.53
CA GLU A 108 1.42 -17.06 3.12
C GLU A 108 0.13 -17.22 2.30
N VAL A 109 0.24 -17.01 0.99
CA VAL A 109 -0.81 -17.34 0.01
C VAL A 109 -0.27 -18.35 -1.00
N VAL A 110 -1.17 -19.19 -1.51
CA VAL A 110 -0.86 -20.13 -2.59
C VAL A 110 -1.43 -19.57 -3.88
N LEU A 111 -0.57 -19.30 -4.85
CA LEU A 111 -0.92 -18.79 -6.17
C LEU A 111 -0.12 -19.57 -7.22
N ASP A 112 -0.70 -19.77 -8.40
CA ASP A 112 -0.03 -20.49 -9.48
C ASP A 112 1.22 -19.72 -9.97
N THR A 113 2.30 -20.41 -10.34
CA THR A 113 3.53 -19.78 -10.84
C THR A 113 3.27 -18.93 -12.10
N SER A 114 2.26 -19.25 -12.92
CA SER A 114 1.84 -18.41 -14.05
C SER A 114 1.33 -17.03 -13.64
N GLN A 115 0.96 -16.84 -12.37
CA GLN A 115 0.50 -15.57 -11.80
C GLN A 115 1.62 -14.77 -11.14
N ALA A 116 2.87 -15.26 -11.12
CA ALA A 116 3.98 -14.58 -10.47
C ALA A 116 4.19 -13.14 -10.98
N LEU A 117 4.04 -12.93 -12.30
CA LEU A 117 4.11 -11.60 -12.92
C LEU A 117 3.07 -10.62 -12.37
N LEU A 118 1.91 -11.12 -11.94
CA LEU A 118 0.85 -10.30 -11.37
C LEU A 118 1.15 -9.89 -9.92
N LEU A 119 2.23 -10.38 -9.32
CA LEU A 119 2.70 -10.06 -7.96
C LEU A 119 3.99 -9.20 -7.97
N ASP A 120 4.43 -8.77 -9.15
CA ASP A 120 5.76 -8.22 -9.36
C ASP A 120 6.04 -6.96 -8.53
N TYR A 121 5.02 -6.12 -8.27
CA TYR A 121 5.21 -4.95 -7.41
C TYR A 121 5.36 -5.35 -5.93
N LEU A 122 4.55 -6.28 -5.43
CA LEU A 122 4.72 -6.78 -4.05
C LEU A 122 6.08 -7.45 -3.84
N ILE A 123 6.58 -8.16 -4.85
CA ILE A 123 7.90 -8.80 -4.80
C ILE A 123 9.01 -7.74 -4.87
N SER A 124 8.94 -6.83 -5.86
CA SER A 124 9.92 -5.77 -6.06
C SER A 124 10.02 -4.80 -4.87
N ASP A 125 8.91 -4.59 -4.18
CA ASP A 125 8.84 -3.74 -2.98
C ASP A 125 9.28 -4.48 -1.71
N GLY A 126 9.67 -5.75 -1.84
CA GLY A 126 10.10 -6.58 -0.73
C GLY A 126 8.97 -6.90 0.24
N MET A 127 7.69 -6.84 -0.16
CA MET A 127 6.53 -7.16 0.66
C MET A 127 6.21 -8.66 0.67
N LEU A 128 6.47 -9.33 -0.45
CA LEU A 128 6.31 -10.78 -0.62
C LEU A 128 7.63 -11.45 -1.02
N ALA A 129 7.80 -12.68 -0.55
CA ALA A 129 8.89 -13.57 -0.93
C ALA A 129 8.35 -14.92 -1.39
N TYR A 130 9.03 -15.52 -2.37
CA TYR A 130 8.80 -16.90 -2.78
C TYR A 130 9.30 -17.86 -1.68
N LEU A 131 8.44 -18.80 -1.28
CA LEU A 131 8.74 -19.80 -0.23
C LEU A 131 8.85 -21.23 -0.76
N GLY A 132 8.89 -21.39 -2.08
CA GLY A 132 8.96 -22.70 -2.73
C GLY A 132 7.62 -23.20 -3.31
N PRO A 133 7.65 -24.37 -3.96
CA PRO A 133 6.48 -25.02 -4.53
C PRO A 133 5.48 -25.41 -3.44
N ALA A 134 4.20 -25.30 -3.75
CA ALA A 134 3.14 -25.84 -2.91
C ALA A 134 2.82 -27.29 -3.30
N LYS A 135 1.90 -27.90 -2.54
CA LYS A 135 1.41 -29.26 -2.83
C LYS A 135 0.89 -29.33 -4.27
N ASN A 136 1.30 -30.37 -5.00
CA ASN A 136 0.96 -30.64 -6.40
C ASN A 136 1.64 -29.75 -7.45
N ALA A 137 2.68 -28.98 -7.10
CA ALA A 137 3.56 -28.37 -8.09
C ALA A 137 4.38 -29.46 -8.82
N ILE A 138 4.68 -29.21 -10.10
CA ILE A 138 5.40 -30.12 -10.98
C ILE A 138 6.75 -29.49 -11.29
N TYR A 139 7.83 -30.17 -10.92
CA TYR A 139 9.20 -29.74 -11.26
C TYR A 139 9.43 -29.82 -12.78
N VAL A 140 10.12 -28.81 -13.30
CA VAL A 140 10.46 -28.69 -14.72
C VAL A 140 11.98 -28.66 -14.86
N GLY A 141 12.56 -29.82 -15.08
CA GLY A 141 13.99 -29.97 -15.29
C GLY A 141 14.39 -31.41 -15.55
N PRO A 142 15.65 -31.66 -15.94
CA PRO A 142 16.16 -33.01 -16.09
C PRO A 142 16.32 -33.67 -14.72
N GLY A 143 15.70 -34.84 -14.53
CA GLY A 143 15.84 -35.63 -13.30
C GLY A 143 15.20 -34.99 -12.07
N GLU A 144 15.81 -35.20 -10.92
CA GLU A 144 15.39 -34.62 -9.65
C GLU A 144 15.92 -33.18 -9.48
N PRO A 145 15.23 -32.31 -8.71
CA PRO A 145 15.72 -30.97 -8.43
C PRO A 145 17.11 -31.01 -7.76
N PRO A 146 18.09 -30.23 -8.23
CA PRO A 146 19.49 -30.36 -7.82
C PRO A 146 19.74 -30.01 -6.34
N SER A 147 18.94 -29.10 -5.78
CA SER A 147 18.84 -28.85 -4.33
C SER A 147 17.60 -28.01 -4.00
N PRO A 148 17.14 -27.95 -2.74
CA PRO A 148 16.05 -27.07 -2.32
C PRO A 148 16.31 -25.57 -2.59
N GLU A 149 17.58 -25.14 -2.53
CA GLU A 149 18.01 -23.75 -2.73
C GLU A 149 18.04 -23.36 -4.22
N ALA A 150 18.10 -24.33 -5.13
CA ALA A 150 18.03 -24.11 -6.57
C ALA A 150 16.59 -23.92 -7.08
N ILE A 151 15.59 -24.00 -6.19
CA ILE A 151 14.18 -23.92 -6.53
C ILE A 151 13.76 -22.44 -6.66
N THR A 152 13.49 -22.03 -7.88
CA THR A 152 12.94 -20.71 -8.21
C THR A 152 11.50 -20.83 -8.71
N PRO A 153 10.71 -19.74 -8.79
CA PRO A 153 9.38 -19.77 -9.40
C PRO A 153 9.35 -20.36 -10.82
N GLU A 154 10.44 -20.24 -11.58
CA GLU A 154 10.56 -20.73 -12.96
C GLU A 154 10.89 -22.23 -13.04
N SER A 155 11.34 -22.84 -11.94
CA SER A 155 11.74 -24.25 -11.91
C SER A 155 10.56 -25.24 -11.79
N HIS A 156 9.32 -24.74 -11.65
CA HIS A 156 8.12 -25.56 -11.47
C HIS A 156 6.87 -24.95 -12.16
N TYR A 157 5.98 -25.81 -12.65
CA TYR A 157 4.60 -25.44 -13.01
C TYR A 157 3.64 -25.73 -11.86
N GLY A 158 2.64 -24.87 -11.68
CA GLY A 158 1.56 -25.10 -10.72
C GLY A 158 1.64 -24.21 -9.48
N PRO A 159 1.05 -24.63 -8.35
CA PRO A 159 0.89 -23.76 -7.18
C PRO A 159 2.22 -23.49 -6.46
N ALA A 160 2.45 -22.23 -6.09
CA ALA A 160 3.60 -21.75 -5.35
C ALA A 160 3.17 -21.03 -4.07
N ARG A 161 4.00 -21.11 -3.03
CA ARG A 161 3.80 -20.39 -1.77
C ARG A 161 4.50 -19.04 -1.82
N TRP A 162 3.76 -17.99 -1.47
CA TRP A 162 4.25 -16.62 -1.37
C TRP A 162 3.99 -16.10 0.04
N GLY A 163 5.05 -15.76 0.77
CA GLY A 163 4.99 -15.35 2.17
C GLY A 163 5.22 -13.86 2.36
N LEU A 164 4.57 -13.28 3.37
CA LEU A 164 4.92 -11.93 3.82
C LEU A 164 6.37 -11.90 4.31
N THR A 165 7.10 -10.87 3.92
CA THR A 165 8.37 -10.49 4.55
C THR A 165 8.12 -9.75 5.88
N ASP A 166 9.18 -9.34 6.57
CA ASP A 166 9.04 -8.45 7.74
C ASP A 166 8.40 -7.11 7.37
N ASP A 167 8.79 -6.53 6.25
CA ASP A 167 8.22 -5.26 5.76
C ASP A 167 6.77 -5.44 5.33
N GLY A 168 6.44 -6.56 4.67
CA GLY A 168 5.08 -6.95 4.32
C GLY A 168 4.18 -7.10 5.55
N ARG A 169 4.69 -7.74 6.62
CA ARG A 169 3.97 -7.87 7.90
C ARG A 169 3.70 -6.50 8.53
N GLN A 170 4.72 -5.67 8.67
CA GLN A 170 4.57 -4.32 9.24
C GLN A 170 3.58 -3.47 8.43
N PHE A 171 3.63 -3.59 7.11
CA PHE A 171 2.69 -2.93 6.22
C PHE A 171 1.25 -3.39 6.48
N VAL A 172 0.98 -4.71 6.38
CA VAL A 172 -0.34 -5.29 6.62
C VAL A 172 -0.88 -4.92 8.02
N ASP A 173 -0.02 -4.89 9.05
CA ASP A 173 -0.41 -4.50 10.40
C ASP A 173 -0.82 -3.03 10.49
N ARG A 174 -0.12 -2.12 9.79
CA ARG A 174 -0.52 -0.71 9.68
C ARG A 174 -1.89 -0.59 9.00
N VAL A 175 -2.10 -1.32 7.91
CA VAL A 175 -3.41 -1.38 7.22
C VAL A 175 -4.51 -1.85 8.15
N ARG A 176 -4.27 -2.95 8.88
CA ARG A 176 -5.26 -3.55 9.78
C ARG A 176 -5.63 -2.59 10.91
N LYS A 177 -4.63 -1.91 11.51
CA LYS A 177 -4.86 -0.88 12.53
C LYS A 177 -5.71 0.27 11.98
N ALA A 178 -5.37 0.78 10.81
CA ALA A 178 -6.14 1.86 10.18
C ALA A 178 -7.60 1.48 9.91
N ARG A 179 -7.87 0.24 9.43
CA ARG A 179 -9.24 -0.23 9.16
C ARG A 179 -10.09 -0.47 10.40
N ARG A 180 -9.47 -0.78 11.55
CA ARG A 180 -10.17 -0.97 12.84
C ARG A 180 -10.51 0.34 13.56
N LEU A 181 -9.98 1.47 13.09
CA LEU A 181 -10.28 2.80 13.62
C LEU A 181 -11.51 3.45 12.94
N ASN A 182 -12.21 2.70 12.07
CA ASN A 182 -13.45 3.10 11.39
C ASN A 182 -14.67 2.49 12.08
#